data_AF-A0A2D4WQX2-F1
#
_entry.id   AF-A0A2D4WQX2-F1
#
_cell.length_a   1.000
_cell.length_b   1.000
_cell.length_c   1.000
_cell.angle_alpha   90.00
_cell.angle_beta   90.00
_cell.angle_gamma   90.00
#
_symmetry.space_group_name_H-M   'P 1'
#
loop_
_entity.id
_entity.type
_entity.pdbx_description
1 polymer ?
#
loop_
_entity_poly.entity_id
_entity_poly.type
_entity_poly.pdbx_seq_one_letter_code
_entity_poly.pdbx_strand_id
1 'polypeptide(L)'
;MGFLFVVGGVLILLLATVYGIGFNRGEHAGRQLRAQDQQDVLQRQSRMNAVSEVVEPGGALAPVSSFEPPPDQRASTVDSVTDPVPVPVPASTPGRVTASETPVRNLDDSRKIGLNYYVIDHPSQQKVDQLITFCLDNGLQARRTTTLGGGAKVYVLPGFEPGGSREPEILRLLDRIREVGILWKRLAPRQNSDFSTRYAEKYKGPA
;
A
#
# COMPACT_ATOMS: atom_id res chain seq x y z
N MET A 1 -25.82 13.66 46.12
CA MET A 1 -25.69 13.97 44.68
C MET A 1 -24.28 14.41 44.28
N GLY A 2 -23.70 15.49 44.83
CA GLY A 2 -22.40 16.03 44.37
C GLY A 2 -21.24 15.02 44.20
N PHE A 3 -21.07 14.09 45.14
CA PHE A 3 -20.00 13.08 45.07
C PHE A 3 -20.02 12.22 43.80
N LEU A 4 -21.20 11.86 43.27
CA LEU A 4 -21.32 11.07 42.04
C LEU A 4 -20.85 11.84 40.80
N PHE A 5 -21.06 13.16 40.76
CA PHE A 5 -20.54 14.02 39.70
C PHE A 5 -19.02 14.18 39.77
N VAL A 6 -18.45 14.25 40.99
CA VAL A 6 -16.99 14.28 41.18
C VAL A 6 -16.34 12.98 40.70
N VAL A 7 -16.88 11.82 41.11
CA VAL A 7 -16.37 10.50 40.68
C VAL A 7 -16.52 10.32 39.16
N GLY A 8 -17.66 10.72 38.59
CA GLY A 8 -17.88 10.68 37.14
C GLY A 8 -16.89 11.58 36.36
N GLY A 9 -16.66 12.80 36.84
CA GLY A 9 -15.69 13.73 36.24
C GLY A 9 -14.25 13.20 36.27
N VAL A 10 -13.82 12.63 37.40
CA VAL A 10 -12.48 12.02 37.53
C VAL A 10 -12.33 10.81 36.60
N LEU A 11 -13.36 9.97 36.47
CA LEU A 11 -13.33 8.81 35.57
C LEU A 11 -13.18 9.24 34.09
N ILE A 12 -13.92 10.27 33.68
CA ILE A 12 -13.85 10.83 32.31
C ILE A 12 -12.47 11.46 32.06
N LEU A 13 -11.90 12.17 33.03
CA LEU A 13 -10.57 12.77 32.92
C LEU A 13 -9.46 11.70 32.79
N LEU A 14 -9.57 10.60 33.53
CA LEU A 14 -8.65 9.45 33.43
C LEU A 14 -8.78 8.74 32.08
N LEU A 15 -10.00 8.53 31.58
CA LEU A 15 -10.22 7.97 30.24
C LEU A 15 -9.63 8.86 29.14
N ALA A 16 -9.83 10.18 29.22
CA ALA A 16 -9.28 11.14 28.26
C ALA A 16 -7.74 11.19 28.27
N THR A 17 -7.11 11.15 29.45
CA THR A 17 -5.63 11.15 29.57
C THR A 17 -5.01 9.84 29.10
N VAL A 18 -5.59 8.67 29.43
CA VAL A 18 -5.14 7.37 28.92
C VAL A 18 -5.27 7.32 27.39
N TYR A 19 -6.38 7.79 26.84
CA TYR A 19 -6.61 7.83 25.39
C TYR A 19 -5.61 8.75 24.67
N GLY A 20 -5.37 9.97 25.20
CA GLY A 20 -4.40 10.91 24.64
C GLY A 20 -2.95 10.42 24.67
N ILE A 21 -2.53 9.76 25.76
CA ILE A 21 -1.19 9.17 25.89
C ILE A 21 -1.03 7.97 24.93
N GLY A 22 -2.09 7.17 24.75
CA GLY A 22 -2.10 6.07 23.79
C GLY A 22 -1.93 6.53 22.34
N PHE A 23 -2.62 7.60 21.94
CA PHE A 23 -2.59 8.10 20.56
C PHE A 23 -1.22 8.66 20.16
N ASN A 24 -0.51 9.35 21.07
CA ASN A 24 0.78 9.97 20.76
C ASN A 24 1.93 8.95 20.62
N ARG A 25 1.87 7.78 21.27
CA ARG A 25 2.96 6.79 21.22
C ARG A 25 3.09 6.07 19.87
N GLY A 26 2.03 6.03 19.05
CA GLY A 26 2.03 5.32 17.77
C GLY A 26 2.96 5.92 16.71
N GLU A 27 3.13 7.25 16.66
CA GLU A 27 3.93 7.89 15.62
C GLU A 27 5.44 7.96 15.92
N HIS A 28 5.84 7.97 17.20
CA HIS A 28 7.25 8.16 17.57
C HIS A 28 8.09 6.90 17.36
N ALA A 29 7.56 5.71 17.66
CA ALA A 29 8.27 4.45 17.47
C ALA A 29 8.69 4.25 15.99
N GLY A 30 7.76 4.48 15.05
CA GLY A 30 8.02 4.32 13.61
C GLY A 30 8.98 5.35 13.00
N ARG A 31 9.29 6.45 13.71
CA ARG A 31 10.32 7.43 13.29
C ARG A 31 11.68 7.11 13.91
N GLN A 32 11.74 6.65 15.16
CA GLN A 32 12.99 6.29 15.83
C GLN A 32 13.70 5.11 15.17
N LEU A 33 12.97 4.04 14.80
CA LEU A 33 13.57 2.92 14.06
C LEU A 33 14.16 3.36 12.70
N ARG A 34 13.44 4.19 11.92
CA ARG A 34 13.95 4.69 10.63
C ARG A 34 15.17 5.61 10.77
N ALA A 35 15.24 6.41 11.83
CA ALA A 35 16.41 7.25 12.10
C ALA A 35 17.63 6.41 12.48
N GLN A 36 17.43 5.32 13.22
CA GLN A 36 18.48 4.37 13.58
C GLN A 36 18.99 3.59 12.37
N ASP A 37 18.08 3.07 11.52
CA ASP A 37 18.44 2.38 10.26
C ASP A 37 19.28 3.29 9.33
N GLN A 38 18.94 4.57 9.22
CA GLN A 38 19.72 5.53 8.42
C GLN A 38 21.13 5.76 8.96
N GLN A 39 21.31 5.80 10.28
CA GLN A 39 22.64 5.94 10.90
C GLN A 39 23.50 4.70 10.67
N ASP A 40 22.91 3.50 10.79
CA ASP A 40 23.59 2.22 10.52
C ASP A 40 24.06 2.11 9.06
N VAL A 41 23.24 2.55 8.10
CA VAL A 41 23.61 2.58 6.67
C VAL A 41 24.77 3.54 6.42
N LEU A 42 24.72 4.77 6.97
CA LEU A 42 25.79 5.75 6.84
C LEU A 42 27.11 5.28 7.49
N GLN A 43 27.04 4.57 8.62
CA GLN A 43 28.21 4.02 9.30
C GLN A 43 28.83 2.82 8.56
N ARG A 44 28.01 2.02 7.85
CA ARG A 44 28.53 0.99 6.92
C ARG A 44 29.19 1.63 5.71
N GLN A 45 28.57 2.68 5.13
CA GLN A 45 29.11 3.36 3.95
C GLN A 45 30.43 4.07 4.25
N SER A 46 30.57 4.74 5.40
CA SER A 46 31.83 5.35 5.82
C SER A 46 32.92 4.32 6.12
N ARG A 47 32.59 3.17 6.74
CA ARG A 47 33.53 2.05 6.89
C ARG A 47 33.99 1.47 5.56
N MET A 48 33.10 1.33 4.57
CA MET A 48 33.49 0.87 3.24
C MET A 48 34.39 1.88 2.52
N ASN A 49 34.13 3.18 2.68
CA ASN A 49 34.99 4.21 2.07
C ASN A 49 36.37 4.29 2.73
N ALA A 50 36.44 4.18 4.07
CA ALA A 50 37.70 4.15 4.82
C ALA A 50 38.56 2.90 4.55
N VAL A 51 37.98 1.79 4.08
CA VAL A 51 38.73 0.60 3.65
C VAL A 51 39.35 0.78 2.25
N SER A 52 38.82 1.69 1.42
CA SER A 52 39.43 2.07 0.14
C SER A 52 40.60 3.05 0.28
N GLU A 53 40.80 3.65 1.45
CA GLU A 53 41.86 4.64 1.70
C GLU A 53 43.10 4.00 2.36
N VAL A 54 43.55 2.86 1.80
CA VAL A 54 44.89 2.33 2.09
C VAL A 54 45.90 3.20 1.34
N VAL A 55 46.39 4.21 2.05
CA VAL A 55 47.52 5.05 1.63
C VAL A 55 48.76 4.19 1.43
N GLU A 56 49.25 4.08 0.19
CA GLU A 56 50.65 3.73 -0.07
C GLU A 56 51.54 4.96 0.15
N PRO A 57 52.52 4.92 1.08
CA PRO A 57 53.41 6.05 1.31
C PRO A 57 54.64 6.01 0.40
N GLY A 58 54.59 6.76 -0.70
CA GLY A 58 55.77 7.45 -1.27
C GLY A 58 56.72 6.66 -2.17
N GLY A 59 56.62 6.90 -3.48
CA GLY A 59 57.65 6.56 -4.48
C GLY A 59 57.50 7.47 -5.70
N ALA A 60 58.45 8.37 -5.94
CA ALA A 60 58.33 9.43 -6.95
C ALA A 60 58.65 8.95 -8.38
N LEU A 61 57.98 9.49 -9.41
CA LEU A 61 58.57 10.45 -10.39
C LEU A 61 57.72 10.68 -11.67
N ALA A 62 57.41 11.96 -11.90
CA ALA A 62 57.26 12.68 -13.18
C ALA A 62 55.97 12.59 -14.07
N PRO A 63 55.57 13.68 -14.78
CA PRO A 63 54.27 13.78 -15.50
C PRO A 63 54.32 14.31 -16.97
N VAL A 64 53.45 13.82 -17.87
CA VAL A 64 53.06 14.43 -19.19
C VAL A 64 51.90 13.61 -19.81
N SER A 65 51.02 14.08 -20.71
CA SER A 65 50.76 15.41 -21.30
C SER A 65 49.29 15.49 -21.78
N SER A 66 48.70 16.70 -21.82
CA SER A 66 47.43 16.98 -22.52
C SER A 66 47.58 16.95 -24.06
N PHE A 67 46.51 16.62 -24.80
CA PHE A 67 46.12 17.34 -26.05
C PHE A 67 44.66 17.07 -26.49
N GLU A 68 44.04 18.05 -27.17
CA GLU A 68 42.66 18.08 -27.72
C GLU A 68 42.64 17.79 -29.26
N PRO A 69 41.47 17.69 -29.95
CA PRO A 69 41.36 17.37 -31.40
C PRO A 69 41.36 18.65 -32.29
N PRO A 70 40.86 18.75 -33.57
CA PRO A 70 39.46 18.50 -34.01
C PRO A 70 39.22 17.62 -35.31
N PRO A 71 38.91 18.09 -36.56
CA PRO A 71 37.73 17.51 -37.28
C PRO A 71 37.82 17.26 -38.82
N ASP A 72 36.65 16.86 -39.39
CA ASP A 72 36.14 17.05 -40.76
C ASP A 72 36.83 16.42 -42.01
N GLN A 73 36.05 15.61 -42.77
CA GLN A 73 35.48 16.06 -44.08
C GLN A 73 34.54 15.06 -44.80
N ARG A 74 33.49 15.65 -45.41
CA ARG A 74 32.79 15.40 -46.71
C ARG A 74 33.16 14.18 -47.60
N ALA A 75 32.32 13.73 -48.56
CA ALA A 75 30.87 13.77 -48.83
C ALA A 75 30.59 13.10 -50.21
N SER A 76 29.44 12.41 -50.38
CA SER A 76 28.81 12.02 -51.67
C SER A 76 29.61 11.01 -52.57
N THR A 77 29.05 10.26 -53.55
CA THR A 77 27.73 10.30 -54.24
C THR A 77 27.36 8.92 -54.86
N VAL A 78 26.11 8.49 -54.69
CA VAL A 78 25.17 7.74 -55.60
C VAL A 78 25.67 6.89 -56.79
N ASP A 79 25.32 5.59 -56.84
CA ASP A 79 24.33 4.95 -57.76
C ASP A 79 24.12 3.45 -57.35
N SER A 80 22.90 2.93 -57.06
CA SER A 80 21.87 2.33 -57.98
C SER A 80 22.39 1.08 -58.74
N VAL A 81 21.76 -0.11 -58.82
CA VAL A 81 20.41 -0.66 -58.50
C VAL A 81 20.53 -2.18 -58.19
N THR A 82 19.72 -2.74 -57.26
CA THR A 82 18.92 -4.02 -57.42
C THR A 82 18.45 -4.55 -56.06
N ASP A 83 17.15 -4.38 -55.79
CA ASP A 83 16.32 -5.17 -54.85
C ASP A 83 15.42 -6.11 -55.72
N PRO A 84 14.63 -7.10 -55.22
CA PRO A 84 14.06 -7.17 -53.87
C PRO A 84 14.01 -8.56 -53.18
N VAL A 85 14.19 -8.60 -51.85
CA VAL A 85 13.39 -9.47 -50.95
C VAL A 85 13.13 -8.75 -49.62
N PRO A 86 11.87 -8.47 -49.23
CA PRO A 86 11.56 -7.64 -48.07
C PRO A 86 11.55 -8.43 -46.75
N VAL A 87 12.33 -7.98 -45.77
CA VAL A 87 12.16 -8.36 -44.35
C VAL A 87 11.94 -7.08 -43.52
N PRO A 88 10.69 -6.74 -43.16
CA PRO A 88 10.41 -5.54 -42.39
C PRO A 88 10.66 -5.76 -40.89
N VAL A 89 11.59 -4.99 -40.33
CA VAL A 89 11.64 -4.66 -38.90
C VAL A 89 11.24 -3.19 -38.80
N PRO A 90 10.15 -2.83 -38.10
CA PRO A 90 10.28 -2.24 -36.76
C PRO A 90 9.07 -2.66 -35.86
N ALA A 91 8.79 -2.15 -34.66
CA ALA A 91 9.31 -1.02 -33.89
C ALA A 91 9.14 -1.27 -32.37
N SER A 92 9.84 -0.48 -31.56
CA SER A 92 9.65 -0.46 -30.10
C SER A 92 8.25 -0.04 -29.67
N THR A 93 7.66 -0.76 -28.73
CA THR A 93 6.64 -0.23 -27.80
C THR A 93 6.71 -1.06 -26.51
N PRO A 94 7.04 -0.48 -25.35
CA PRO A 94 6.85 -1.16 -24.07
C PRO A 94 5.34 -1.41 -23.93
N GLY A 95 4.94 -2.68 -23.95
CA GLY A 95 3.54 -3.04 -24.03
C GLY A 95 2.73 -2.32 -22.96
N ARG A 96 1.77 -1.50 -23.40
CA ARG A 96 0.64 -1.10 -22.55
C ARG A 96 0.04 -2.40 -22.05
N VAL A 97 0.26 -2.71 -20.78
CA VAL A 97 -0.39 -3.84 -20.12
C VAL A 97 -1.88 -3.57 -20.27
N THR A 98 -2.53 -4.31 -21.16
CA THR A 98 -3.98 -4.32 -21.21
C THR A 98 -4.40 -4.91 -19.89
N ALA A 99 -4.84 -4.05 -18.97
CA ALA A 99 -5.54 -4.49 -17.79
C ALA A 99 -6.67 -5.37 -18.31
N SER A 100 -6.57 -6.67 -18.04
CA SER A 100 -7.66 -7.60 -18.29
C SER A 100 -8.77 -7.19 -17.34
N GLU A 101 -9.64 -6.31 -17.82
CA GLU A 101 -10.88 -5.92 -17.18
C GLU A 101 -11.85 -7.09 -17.29
N THR A 102 -11.48 -8.20 -16.66
CA THR A 102 -12.45 -9.21 -16.25
C THR A 102 -13.37 -8.50 -15.26
N PRO A 103 -14.64 -8.25 -15.60
CA PRO A 103 -15.58 -7.78 -14.60
C PRO A 103 -15.56 -8.79 -13.45
N VAL A 104 -15.66 -8.32 -12.21
CA VAL A 104 -15.64 -9.16 -11.00
C VAL A 104 -16.90 -10.03 -10.99
N ARG A 105 -16.85 -11.10 -11.78
CA ARG A 105 -17.92 -12.03 -12.08
C ARG A 105 -18.24 -12.74 -10.77
N ASN A 106 -19.45 -12.52 -10.26
CA ASN A 106 -19.94 -12.92 -8.92
C ASN A 106 -19.13 -14.06 -8.31
N LEU A 107 -18.09 -13.69 -7.55
CA LEU A 107 -17.11 -14.64 -7.02
C LEU A 107 -17.79 -15.43 -5.90
N ASP A 108 -18.15 -16.68 -6.19
CA ASP A 108 -18.97 -17.59 -5.35
C ASP A 108 -18.87 -17.24 -3.87
N ASP A 109 -19.99 -16.79 -3.30
CA ASP A 109 -20.05 -16.14 -1.99
C ASP A 109 -19.50 -17.07 -0.90
N SER A 110 -18.19 -16.96 -0.63
CA SER A 110 -17.44 -17.93 0.17
C SER A 110 -17.69 -17.80 1.68
N ARG A 111 -18.83 -17.19 2.05
CA ARG A 111 -19.27 -17.04 3.42
C ARG A 111 -19.90 -18.34 3.91
N LYS A 112 -19.48 -18.78 5.08
CA LYS A 112 -20.07 -19.93 5.77
C LYS A 112 -21.23 -19.45 6.64
N ILE A 113 -22.36 -20.13 6.54
CA ILE A 113 -23.54 -19.85 7.38
C ILE A 113 -23.14 -19.99 8.85
N GLY A 114 -23.53 -19.03 9.68
CA GLY A 114 -23.21 -19.01 11.11
C GLY A 114 -22.06 -18.08 11.50
N LEU A 115 -21.08 -17.87 10.60
CA LEU A 115 -19.95 -16.98 10.86
C LEU A 115 -20.31 -15.50 10.76
N ASN A 116 -19.58 -14.67 11.50
CA ASN A 116 -19.60 -13.23 11.39
C ASN A 116 -18.54 -12.76 10.39
N TYR A 117 -18.89 -11.77 9.58
CA TYR A 117 -17.98 -11.10 8.65
C TYR A 117 -17.96 -9.61 8.94
N TYR A 118 -16.78 -8.98 8.83
CA TYR A 118 -16.71 -7.52 8.94
C TYR A 118 -17.22 -6.87 7.66
N VAL A 119 -18.25 -6.05 7.82
CA VAL A 119 -18.76 -5.13 6.80
C VAL A 119 -17.96 -3.85 6.93
N ILE A 120 -17.28 -3.42 5.86
CA ILE A 120 -16.35 -2.29 5.89
C ILE A 120 -16.96 -0.99 5.36
N ASP A 121 -17.85 -1.07 4.37
CA ASP A 121 -18.47 0.11 3.75
C ASP A 121 -19.75 -0.25 2.95
N HIS A 122 -20.54 0.77 2.66
CA HIS A 122 -21.74 0.74 1.81
C HIS A 122 -21.56 1.72 0.63
N PRO A 123 -20.64 1.44 -0.32
CA PRO A 123 -20.38 2.33 -1.44
C PRO A 123 -21.56 2.41 -2.42
N SER A 124 -21.62 3.47 -3.22
CA SER A 124 -22.50 3.51 -4.39
C SER A 124 -22.12 2.40 -5.38
N GLN A 125 -23.11 1.87 -6.14
CA GLN A 125 -22.90 0.74 -7.07
C GLN A 125 -21.70 0.96 -8.02
N GLN A 126 -21.47 2.20 -8.46
CA GLN A 126 -20.35 2.60 -9.34
C GLN A 126 -18.97 2.55 -8.67
N LYS A 127 -18.89 2.67 -7.34
CA LYS A 127 -17.62 2.66 -6.57
C LYS A 127 -17.33 1.31 -5.91
N VAL A 128 -18.23 0.33 -6.01
CA VAL A 128 -18.08 -1.02 -5.43
C VAL A 128 -16.82 -1.71 -5.93
N ASP A 129 -16.69 -1.83 -7.25
CA ASP A 129 -15.61 -2.60 -7.85
C ASP A 129 -14.26 -1.88 -7.65
N GLN A 130 -14.25 -0.54 -7.70
CA GLN A 130 -13.08 0.28 -7.32
C GLN A 130 -12.63 0.01 -5.88
N LEU A 131 -13.56 -0.04 -4.92
CA LEU A 131 -13.26 -0.33 -3.52
C LEU A 131 -12.76 -1.77 -3.33
N ILE A 132 -13.37 -2.75 -4.01
CA ILE A 132 -12.97 -4.16 -3.91
C ILE A 132 -11.56 -4.36 -4.46
N THR A 133 -11.27 -3.86 -5.67
CA THR A 133 -9.93 -3.92 -6.27
C THR A 133 -8.91 -3.23 -5.37
N PHE A 134 -9.19 -2.02 -4.88
CA PHE A 134 -8.29 -1.32 -3.95
C PHE A 134 -7.99 -2.13 -2.68
N CYS A 135 -8.99 -2.76 -2.08
CA CYS A 135 -8.79 -3.63 -0.91
C CYS A 135 -7.92 -4.84 -1.25
N LEU A 136 -8.19 -5.52 -2.38
CA LEU A 136 -7.42 -6.69 -2.82
C LEU A 136 -5.95 -6.34 -3.10
N ASP A 137 -5.68 -5.23 -3.79
CA ASP A 137 -4.32 -4.72 -4.05
C ASP A 137 -3.57 -4.40 -2.75
N ASN A 138 -4.29 -4.00 -1.70
CA ASN A 138 -3.76 -3.76 -0.37
C ASN A 138 -3.82 -5.00 0.55
N GLY A 139 -4.02 -6.21 0.01
CA GLY A 139 -4.00 -7.46 0.75
C GLY A 139 -5.17 -7.67 1.72
N LEU A 140 -6.26 -6.92 1.56
CA LEU A 140 -7.51 -7.08 2.31
C LEU A 140 -8.54 -7.78 1.42
N GLN A 141 -8.90 -9.02 1.76
CA GLN A 141 -9.80 -9.86 0.95
C GLN A 141 -11.25 -9.35 1.03
N ALA A 142 -11.57 -8.31 0.25
CA ALA A 142 -12.90 -7.72 0.16
C ALA A 142 -13.76 -8.39 -0.92
N ARG A 143 -15.07 -8.45 -0.68
CA ARG A 143 -16.07 -8.99 -1.62
C ARG A 143 -17.38 -8.20 -1.57
N ARG A 144 -18.09 -8.22 -2.70
CA ARG A 144 -19.43 -7.61 -2.86
C ARG A 144 -20.50 -8.48 -2.19
N THR A 145 -21.45 -7.83 -1.56
CA THR A 145 -22.77 -8.38 -1.26
C THR A 145 -23.82 -7.27 -1.41
N THR A 146 -25.08 -7.58 -1.12
CA THR A 146 -26.21 -6.65 -1.15
C THR A 146 -26.83 -6.52 0.23
N THR A 147 -27.45 -5.37 0.50
CA THR A 147 -28.39 -5.19 1.61
C THR A 147 -29.78 -5.71 1.21
N LEU A 148 -30.69 -5.87 2.17
CA LEU A 148 -32.08 -6.26 1.87
C LEU A 148 -32.78 -5.27 0.90
N GLY A 149 -32.36 -4.00 0.88
CA GLY A 149 -32.86 -2.99 -0.06
C GLY A 149 -32.12 -2.95 -1.40
N GLY A 150 -31.32 -3.95 -1.75
CA GLY A 150 -30.54 -4.00 -3.00
C GLY A 150 -29.35 -3.05 -3.07
N GLY A 151 -29.09 -2.27 -2.01
CA GLY A 151 -27.90 -1.42 -1.90
C GLY A 151 -26.63 -2.26 -1.87
N ALA A 152 -25.55 -1.75 -2.46
CA ALA A 152 -24.28 -2.45 -2.42
C ALA A 152 -23.63 -2.36 -1.04
N LYS A 153 -22.89 -3.40 -0.70
CA LYS A 153 -22.25 -3.58 0.59
C LYS A 153 -20.97 -4.38 0.40
N VAL A 154 -19.90 -4.00 1.09
CA VAL A 154 -18.61 -4.68 0.97
C VAL A 154 -18.23 -5.29 2.31
N TYR A 155 -17.94 -6.59 2.30
CA TYR A 155 -17.47 -7.35 3.46
C TYR A 155 -16.06 -7.89 3.21
N VAL A 156 -15.37 -8.30 4.27
CA VAL A 156 -14.01 -8.87 4.18
C VAL A 156 -13.90 -10.27 4.80
N LEU A 157 -12.90 -11.02 4.32
CA LEU A 157 -12.49 -12.33 4.82
C LEU A 157 -11.18 -12.22 5.65
N PRO A 158 -10.90 -13.15 6.58
CA PRO A 158 -11.75 -14.28 7.01
C PRO A 158 -12.98 -13.84 7.83
N GLY A 159 -13.92 -14.77 7.99
CA GLY A 159 -15.02 -14.66 8.97
C GLY A 159 -14.70 -15.42 10.25
N PHE A 160 -15.44 -15.14 11.32
CA PHE A 160 -15.16 -15.66 12.66
C PHE A 160 -16.42 -16.10 13.42
N GLU A 161 -16.26 -17.04 14.35
CA GLU A 161 -17.37 -17.58 15.13
C GLU A 161 -18.00 -16.53 16.07
N PRO A 162 -19.26 -16.68 16.50
CA PRO A 162 -19.85 -15.85 17.54
C PRO A 162 -19.00 -15.87 18.84
N GLY A 163 -18.39 -14.73 19.17
CA GLY A 163 -17.46 -14.59 20.30
C GLY A 163 -15.96 -14.62 19.92
N GLY A 164 -15.61 -15.08 18.72
CA GLY A 164 -14.23 -15.15 18.20
C GLY A 164 -13.59 -13.81 17.85
N SER A 165 -14.24 -12.67 18.12
CA SER A 165 -13.72 -11.33 17.78
C SER A 165 -12.43 -10.92 18.51
N ARG A 166 -12.01 -11.70 19.51
CA ARG A 166 -10.76 -11.53 20.28
C ARG A 166 -9.64 -12.48 19.84
N GLU A 167 -9.89 -13.34 18.85
CA GLU A 167 -8.86 -14.21 18.30
C GLU A 167 -7.75 -13.39 17.63
N PRO A 168 -6.47 -13.80 17.76
CA PRO A 168 -5.33 -12.99 17.30
C PRO A 168 -5.34 -12.75 15.78
N GLU A 169 -5.91 -13.66 14.99
CA GLU A 169 -6.10 -13.49 13.55
C GLU A 169 -7.13 -12.39 13.24
N ILE A 170 -8.22 -12.33 14.00
CA ILE A 170 -9.31 -11.37 13.82
C ILE A 170 -8.91 -9.97 14.31
N LEU A 171 -8.07 -9.90 15.35
CA LEU A 171 -7.42 -8.65 15.75
C LEU A 171 -6.48 -8.11 14.66
N ARG A 172 -5.66 -8.96 14.04
CA ARG A 172 -4.82 -8.57 12.88
C ARG A 172 -5.66 -8.11 11.69
N LEU A 173 -6.79 -8.79 11.40
CA LEU A 173 -7.74 -8.36 10.39
C LEU A 173 -8.31 -6.96 10.70
N LEU A 174 -8.69 -6.69 11.95
CA LEU A 174 -9.18 -5.38 12.39
C LEU A 174 -8.14 -4.27 12.22
N ASP A 175 -6.89 -4.52 12.55
CA ASP A 175 -5.81 -3.56 12.32
C ASP A 175 -5.57 -3.35 10.82
N ARG A 176 -5.58 -4.43 10.01
CA ARG A 176 -5.45 -4.29 8.55
C ARG A 176 -6.60 -3.51 7.91
N ILE A 177 -7.84 -3.72 8.35
CA ILE A 177 -8.98 -2.91 7.89
C ILE A 177 -8.75 -1.42 8.23
N ARG A 178 -8.21 -1.10 9.43
CA ARG A 178 -7.89 0.28 9.80
C ARG A 178 -6.82 0.88 8.90
N GLU A 179 -5.73 0.16 8.64
CA GLU A 179 -4.65 0.61 7.75
C GLU A 179 -5.16 0.90 6.33
N VAL A 180 -5.85 -0.07 5.72
CA VAL A 180 -6.36 0.05 4.34
C VAL A 180 -7.44 1.13 4.26
N GLY A 181 -8.28 1.30 5.28
CA GLY A 181 -9.25 2.39 5.35
C GLY A 181 -8.59 3.77 5.39
N ILE A 182 -7.52 3.95 6.16
CA ILE A 182 -6.75 5.20 6.17
C ILE A 182 -6.16 5.49 4.78
N LEU A 183 -5.65 4.48 4.07
CA LEU A 183 -5.15 4.64 2.70
C LEU A 183 -6.29 4.97 1.71
N TRP A 184 -7.44 4.29 1.80
CA TRP A 184 -8.62 4.55 0.97
C TRP A 184 -9.14 5.98 1.13
N LYS A 185 -9.24 6.47 2.38
CA LYS A 185 -9.65 7.84 2.68
C LYS A 185 -8.68 8.87 2.11
N ARG A 186 -7.36 8.63 2.12
CA ARG A 186 -6.37 9.55 1.56
C ARG A 186 -6.55 9.79 0.06
N LEU A 187 -7.04 8.80 -0.70
CA LEU A 187 -7.30 8.96 -2.14
C LEU A 187 -8.41 9.99 -2.45
N ALA A 188 -9.45 10.06 -1.61
CA ALA A 188 -10.52 11.05 -1.74
C ALA A 188 -11.12 11.41 -0.36
N PRO A 189 -10.49 12.32 0.41
CA PRO A 189 -10.81 12.54 1.83
C PRO A 189 -12.24 12.98 2.17
N ARG A 190 -13.00 13.46 1.17
CA ARG A 190 -14.40 13.90 1.31
C ARG A 190 -15.42 12.89 0.76
N GLN A 191 -14.98 11.81 0.10
CA GLN A 191 -15.84 10.83 -0.57
C GLN A 191 -15.63 9.39 -0.11
N ASN A 192 -14.49 9.08 0.50
CA ASN A 192 -14.09 7.73 0.88
C ASN A 192 -14.10 7.58 2.41
N SER A 193 -14.62 6.44 2.89
CA SER A 193 -14.58 6.06 4.30
C SER A 193 -13.16 5.69 4.75
N ASP A 194 -12.90 5.73 6.06
CA ASP A 194 -11.72 5.13 6.71
C ASP A 194 -12.00 3.75 7.34
N PHE A 195 -13.18 3.19 7.06
CA PHE A 195 -13.66 1.92 7.64
C PHE A 195 -13.64 1.90 9.18
N SER A 196 -13.71 3.07 9.84
CA SER A 196 -13.87 3.18 11.29
C SER A 196 -15.27 2.74 11.75
N THR A 197 -16.29 2.94 10.91
CA THR A 197 -17.69 2.55 11.11
C THR A 197 -18.00 1.08 10.79
N ARG A 198 -16.97 0.27 10.54
CA ARG A 198 -17.09 -1.17 10.30
C ARG A 198 -17.79 -1.88 11.44
N TYR A 199 -18.57 -2.91 11.11
CA TYR A 199 -19.25 -3.75 12.10
C TYR A 199 -19.25 -5.21 11.68
N ALA A 200 -19.42 -6.11 12.64
CA ALA A 200 -19.54 -7.54 12.39
C ALA A 200 -21.00 -7.91 12.11
N GLU A 201 -21.23 -8.71 11.06
CA GLU A 201 -22.57 -9.19 10.70
C GLU A 201 -22.57 -10.70 10.50
N LYS A 202 -23.50 -11.40 11.16
CA LYS A 202 -23.69 -12.84 11.04
C LYS A 202 -24.30 -13.19 9.68
N TYR A 203 -23.59 -13.98 8.88
CA TYR A 203 -24.14 -14.51 7.63
C TYR A 203 -25.14 -15.64 7.91
N LYS A 204 -26.35 -15.48 7.36
CA LYS A 204 -27.49 -16.41 7.55
C LYS A 204 -27.70 -17.37 6.36
N GLY A 205 -26.89 -17.25 5.31
CA GLY A 205 -27.11 -17.91 4.02
C GLY A 205 -27.63 -16.95 2.95
N PRO A 206 -27.84 -17.43 1.72
CA PRO A 206 -28.61 -16.71 0.71
C PRO A 206 -30.06 -16.51 1.20
N ALA A 207 -30.68 -15.41 0.75
CA ALA A 207 -32.09 -15.09 0.99
C ALA A 207 -32.94 -15.44 -0.24
#